data_AF-A0A3D0NB03-F1
#
_entry.id   AF-A0A3D0NB03-F1
#
_cell.length_a   1.000
_cell.length_b   1.000
_cell.length_c   1.000
_cell.angle_alpha   90.00
_cell.angle_beta   90.00
_cell.angle_gamma   90.00
#
_symmetry.space_group_name_H-M   'P 1'
#
loop_
_entity.id
_entity.type
_entity.pdbx_description
1 polymer ?
#
loop_
_entity_poly.entity_id
_entity_poly.type
_entity_poly.pdbx_seq_one_letter_code
_entity_poly.pdbx_strand_id
1 'polypeptide(L)'
;MASRQGVTGARLEHWKGLLPVIEQHEKAYLELNQRELKKASLALRFRARTGEPLGRILPEAYALCRVVSAQVLGMRHYDVQILGGIALFKGAIAEMETGEGKTLTATLPVYLRALMGRGVHVATVNDYLAERDADLMKPVYKALGLTVGTVLTDDSRDDRRDSYHCDVTYGTAKEFGFDFMRDRLLLRRMGHEADNFLGAGSSQRWDESGDRPVQREAYFALLDEADSILIDDARTPLIIGSLEDEAREQIIQSYRWAAEVAPQFTEDQDYEYDHEKRKVELNFRGRQMVRSVSKPDEILEVGLVDLYEYVERAIKVGREFFLDQQFVIRDGEIVIVDESTGRIAEGRKWRDGIHQAVEAKEGVEVSVPTGQAARITVQDFFLRYRHLAGMTGTARTSAREFRKVYKLSVVKVPTNRPSQRQRWDDKVFGTEHAKWDAIVDEVKEIHAQGRPILIGTRSIDKSNILSGKLHDA
;
A
#
# COMPACT_ATOMS: atom_id res chain seq x y z
N MET A 1 20.50 31.26 0.45
CA MET A 1 19.17 30.66 0.71
C MET A 1 17.97 31.51 0.22
N ALA A 2 18.17 32.74 -0.25
CA ALA A 2 17.08 33.64 -0.69
C ALA A 2 16.47 33.36 -2.08
N SER A 3 17.11 32.59 -2.96
CA SER A 3 16.64 32.37 -4.34
C SER A 3 15.58 31.27 -4.51
N ARG A 4 15.36 30.40 -3.51
CA ARG A 4 14.41 29.27 -3.61
C ARG A 4 13.01 29.55 -3.04
N GLN A 5 12.87 30.54 -2.16
CA GLN A 5 11.55 31.01 -1.71
C GLN A 5 10.84 31.88 -2.77
N GLY A 6 11.59 32.50 -3.68
CA GLY A 6 11.04 33.41 -4.71
C GLY A 6 10.09 32.74 -5.70
N VAL A 7 10.35 31.51 -6.14
CA VAL A 7 9.50 30.83 -7.15
C VAL A 7 8.18 30.34 -6.55
N THR A 8 8.20 29.83 -5.32
CA THR A 8 6.99 29.37 -4.62
C THR A 8 6.14 30.56 -4.15
N GLY A 9 6.80 31.63 -3.68
CA GLY A 9 6.13 32.89 -3.31
C GLY A 9 5.47 33.57 -4.52
N ALA A 10 6.17 33.68 -5.66
CA ALA A 10 5.61 34.27 -6.88
C ALA A 10 4.41 33.48 -7.44
N ARG A 11 4.42 32.13 -7.32
CA ARG A 11 3.28 31.30 -7.69
C ARG A 11 2.07 31.54 -6.81
N LEU A 12 2.27 31.61 -5.49
CA LEU A 12 1.19 31.89 -4.54
C LEU A 12 0.60 33.29 -4.75
N GLU A 13 1.42 34.31 -5.00
CA GLU A 13 0.93 35.66 -5.32
C GLU A 13 0.11 35.67 -6.60
N HIS A 14 0.55 34.96 -7.64
CA HIS A 14 -0.23 34.81 -8.86
C HIS A 14 -1.59 34.12 -8.60
N TRP A 15 -1.61 33.08 -7.77
CA TRP A 15 -2.86 32.36 -7.43
C TRP A 15 -3.79 33.14 -6.51
N LYS A 16 -3.25 34.01 -5.64
CA LYS A 16 -4.07 34.96 -4.86
C LYS A 16 -4.90 35.87 -5.76
N GLY A 17 -4.38 36.22 -6.94
CA GLY A 17 -5.14 36.98 -7.95
C GLY A 17 -6.41 36.27 -8.45
N LEU A 18 -6.55 34.96 -8.26
CA LEU A 18 -7.77 34.21 -8.60
C LEU A 18 -8.83 34.24 -7.49
N LEU A 19 -8.48 34.60 -6.26
CA LEU A 19 -9.42 34.63 -5.14
C LEU A 19 -10.60 35.59 -5.38
N PRO A 20 -10.41 36.84 -5.85
CA PRO A 20 -11.52 37.74 -6.14
C PRO A 20 -12.44 37.22 -7.25
N VAL A 21 -11.88 36.54 -8.24
CA VAL A 21 -12.66 35.94 -9.36
C VAL A 21 -13.52 34.79 -8.84
N ILE A 22 -12.96 33.93 -7.99
CA ILE A 22 -13.71 32.85 -7.32
C ILE A 22 -14.82 33.44 -6.45
N GLU A 23 -14.53 34.50 -5.68
CA GLU A 23 -15.52 35.16 -4.83
C GLU A 23 -16.66 35.81 -5.63
N GLN A 24 -16.37 36.33 -6.83
CA GLN A 24 -17.39 36.86 -7.73
C GLN A 24 -18.35 35.76 -8.20
N HIS A 25 -17.82 34.61 -8.63
CA HIS A 25 -18.66 33.46 -8.99
C HIS A 25 -19.43 32.90 -7.79
N GLU A 26 -18.82 32.90 -6.60
CA GLU A 26 -19.45 32.48 -5.36
C GLU A 26 -20.72 33.30 -5.08
N LYS A 27 -20.66 34.63 -5.22
CA LYS A 27 -21.82 35.52 -5.06
C LYS A 27 -22.96 35.16 -6.02
N ALA A 28 -22.64 34.89 -7.28
CA ALA A 28 -23.63 34.47 -8.27
C ALA A 28 -24.26 33.11 -7.94
N TYR A 29 -23.48 32.17 -7.39
CA TYR A 29 -23.99 30.84 -7.02
C TYR A 29 -24.81 30.85 -5.73
N LEU A 30 -24.58 31.80 -4.81
CA LEU A 30 -25.38 31.94 -3.58
C LEU A 30 -26.85 32.30 -3.85
N GLU A 31 -27.13 32.91 -5.01
CA GLU A 31 -28.49 33.27 -5.44
C GLU A 31 -29.26 32.07 -6.03
N LEU A 32 -28.58 30.95 -6.29
CA LEU A 32 -29.15 29.78 -6.95
C LEU A 32 -29.70 28.75 -5.95
N ASN A 33 -30.77 28.06 -6.37
CA ASN A 33 -31.28 26.90 -5.63
C ASN A 33 -30.49 25.62 -5.95
N GLN A 34 -30.74 24.55 -5.17
CA GLN A 34 -30.02 23.27 -5.31
C GLN A 34 -30.09 22.65 -6.72
N ARG A 35 -31.24 22.80 -7.40
CA ARG A 35 -31.43 22.27 -8.76
C ARG A 35 -30.59 23.04 -9.77
N GLU A 36 -30.50 24.36 -9.61
CA GLU A 36 -29.69 25.25 -10.43
C GLU A 36 -28.19 25.03 -10.21
N LEU A 37 -27.75 24.84 -8.96
CA LEU A 37 -26.36 24.50 -8.64
C LEU A 37 -25.94 23.18 -9.31
N LYS A 38 -26.80 22.15 -9.26
CA LYS A 38 -26.56 20.89 -9.96
C LYS A 38 -26.51 21.08 -11.48
N LYS A 39 -27.38 21.93 -12.05
CA LYS A 39 -27.36 22.28 -13.48
C LYS A 39 -26.07 23.03 -13.86
N ALA A 40 -25.58 23.93 -13.01
CA ALA A 40 -24.30 24.60 -13.21
C ALA A 40 -23.14 23.60 -13.22
N SER A 41 -23.12 22.64 -12.28
CA SER A 41 -22.12 21.56 -12.28
C SER A 41 -22.15 20.73 -13.56
N LEU A 42 -23.33 20.37 -14.05
CA LEU A 42 -23.48 19.65 -15.32
C LEU A 42 -22.98 20.47 -16.52
N ALA A 43 -23.20 21.79 -16.53
CA ALA A 43 -22.68 22.67 -17.57
C ALA A 43 -21.14 22.72 -17.56
N LEU A 44 -20.52 22.79 -16.38
CA LEU A 44 -19.06 22.71 -16.23
C LEU A 44 -18.51 21.34 -16.70
N ARG A 45 -19.21 20.24 -16.37
CA ARG A 45 -18.87 18.88 -16.84
C ARG A 45 -18.91 18.79 -18.37
N PHE A 46 -19.93 19.37 -19.00
CA PHE A 46 -20.04 19.41 -20.46
C PHE A 46 -18.87 20.18 -21.08
N ARG A 47 -18.59 21.40 -20.59
CA ARG A 47 -17.47 22.25 -21.06
C ARG A 47 -16.10 21.55 -20.93
N ALA A 48 -15.86 20.90 -19.80
CA ALA A 48 -14.63 20.13 -19.58
C ALA A 48 -14.48 18.99 -20.61
N ARG A 49 -15.57 18.25 -20.87
CA ARG A 49 -15.56 17.12 -21.82
C ARG A 49 -15.49 17.53 -23.28
N THR A 50 -16.00 18.71 -23.63
CA THR A 50 -15.87 19.26 -24.99
C THR A 50 -14.51 19.89 -25.26
N GLY A 51 -13.60 19.89 -24.26
CA GLY A 51 -12.19 20.24 -24.44
C GLY A 51 -11.80 21.61 -23.90
N GLU A 52 -12.67 22.31 -23.17
CA GLU A 52 -12.26 23.54 -22.50
C GLU A 52 -11.20 23.22 -21.41
N PRO A 53 -10.06 23.94 -21.39
CA PRO A 53 -9.02 23.67 -20.41
C PRO A 53 -9.53 23.84 -18.97
N LEU A 54 -9.33 22.82 -18.12
CA LEU A 54 -9.73 22.85 -16.70
C LEU A 54 -9.19 24.07 -15.94
N GLY A 55 -8.05 24.63 -16.36
CA GLY A 55 -7.51 25.86 -15.76
C GLY A 55 -8.37 27.12 -15.99
N ARG A 56 -9.18 27.16 -17.05
CA ARG A 56 -10.16 28.23 -17.30
C ARG A 56 -11.45 28.01 -16.52
N ILE A 57 -11.85 26.74 -16.36
CA ILE A 57 -13.03 26.32 -15.60
C ILE A 57 -12.80 26.46 -14.08
N LEU A 58 -11.53 26.42 -13.64
CA LEU A 58 -11.15 26.38 -12.23
C LEU A 58 -11.87 27.41 -11.34
N PRO A 59 -11.94 28.71 -11.68
CA PRO A 59 -12.58 29.69 -10.80
C PRO A 59 -14.06 29.39 -10.55
N GLU A 60 -14.79 29.05 -11.62
CA GLU A 60 -16.21 28.68 -11.56
C GLU A 60 -16.41 27.38 -10.76
N ALA A 61 -15.62 26.35 -11.05
CA ALA A 61 -15.72 25.07 -10.36
C ALA A 61 -15.41 25.16 -8.86
N TYR A 62 -14.39 25.94 -8.49
CA TYR A 62 -13.99 26.10 -7.09
C TYR A 62 -15.02 26.91 -6.31
N ALA A 63 -15.58 27.96 -6.92
CA ALA A 63 -16.67 28.73 -6.34
C ALA A 63 -17.91 27.85 -6.11
N LEU A 64 -18.29 27.04 -7.09
CA LEU A 64 -19.43 26.13 -6.99
C LEU A 64 -19.22 25.08 -5.88
N CYS A 65 -18.03 24.45 -5.84
CA CYS A 65 -17.69 23.48 -4.81
C CYS A 65 -17.70 24.11 -3.40
N ARG A 66 -17.20 25.35 -3.27
CA ARG A 66 -17.24 26.12 -2.01
C ARG A 66 -18.68 26.38 -1.54
N VAL A 67 -19.56 26.86 -2.43
CA VAL A 67 -20.97 27.11 -2.09
C VAL A 67 -21.69 25.83 -1.69
N VAL A 68 -21.52 24.76 -2.46
CA VAL A 68 -22.14 23.47 -2.16
C VAL A 68 -21.64 22.89 -0.83
N SER A 69 -20.34 22.99 -0.55
CA SER A 69 -19.79 22.57 0.74
C SER A 69 -20.37 23.35 1.92
N ALA A 70 -20.51 24.68 1.77
CA ALA A 70 -21.10 25.52 2.80
C ALA A 70 -22.57 25.15 3.06
N GLN A 71 -23.35 24.85 2.02
CA GLN A 71 -24.76 24.46 2.15
C GLN A 71 -24.95 23.06 2.75
N VAL A 72 -24.10 22.10 2.37
CA VAL A 72 -24.28 20.69 2.72
C VAL A 72 -23.59 20.33 4.04
N LEU A 73 -22.38 20.84 4.28
CA LEU A 73 -21.59 20.52 5.47
C LEU A 73 -21.54 21.65 6.50
N GLY A 74 -22.06 22.84 6.18
CA GLY A 74 -21.84 24.04 6.99
C GLY A 74 -20.40 24.54 6.95
N MET A 75 -19.58 24.03 6.02
CA MET A 75 -18.14 24.32 5.94
C MET A 75 -17.83 25.05 4.64
N ARG A 76 -17.55 26.35 4.74
CA ARG A 76 -17.06 27.17 3.62
C ARG A 76 -15.54 27.11 3.56
N HIS A 77 -14.97 26.82 2.40
CA HIS A 77 -13.51 26.81 2.22
C HIS A 77 -12.89 28.18 2.51
N TYR A 78 -11.86 28.20 3.37
CA TYR A 78 -11.02 29.38 3.57
C TYR A 78 -10.16 29.68 2.34
N ASP A 79 -9.65 30.90 2.22
CA ASP A 79 -8.83 31.29 1.07
C ASP A 79 -7.52 30.51 1.00
N VAL A 80 -6.94 30.16 2.16
CA VAL A 80 -5.76 29.29 2.22
C VAL A 80 -6.06 27.88 1.68
N GLN A 81 -7.27 27.37 1.89
CA GLN A 81 -7.71 26.09 1.34
C GLN A 81 -7.90 26.17 -0.18
N ILE A 82 -8.43 27.29 -0.70
CA ILE A 82 -8.48 27.52 -2.15
C ILE A 82 -7.07 27.54 -2.76
N LEU A 83 -6.11 28.22 -2.12
CA LEU A 83 -4.71 28.25 -2.56
C LEU A 83 -4.09 26.84 -2.53
N GLY A 84 -4.37 26.06 -1.48
CA GLY A 84 -3.99 24.65 -1.38
C GLY A 84 -4.58 23.83 -2.53
N GLY A 85 -5.88 23.97 -2.81
CA GLY A 85 -6.55 23.30 -3.93
C GLY A 85 -5.92 23.63 -5.28
N ILE A 86 -5.60 24.91 -5.53
CA ILE A 86 -4.91 25.34 -6.76
C ILE A 86 -3.53 24.68 -6.85
N ALA A 87 -2.78 24.61 -5.75
CA ALA A 87 -1.49 23.93 -5.72
C ALA A 87 -1.63 22.46 -6.12
N LEU A 88 -2.59 21.75 -5.54
CA LEU A 88 -2.89 20.35 -5.85
C LEU A 88 -3.27 20.17 -7.33
N PHE A 89 -4.17 21.01 -7.86
CA PHE A 89 -4.56 20.94 -9.27
C PHE A 89 -3.37 21.11 -10.24
N LYS A 90 -2.39 21.94 -9.87
CA LYS A 90 -1.17 22.20 -10.64
C LYS A 90 -0.09 21.11 -10.49
N GLY A 91 -0.38 20.01 -9.79
CA GLY A 91 0.57 18.89 -9.62
C GLY A 91 1.68 19.23 -8.63
N ALA A 92 1.32 19.79 -7.47
CA ALA A 92 2.23 20.09 -6.38
C ALA A 92 1.92 19.24 -5.14
N ILE A 93 2.89 19.21 -4.21
CA ILE A 93 2.64 18.81 -2.84
C ILE A 93 2.22 20.06 -2.05
N ALA A 94 0.98 20.11 -1.57
CA ALA A 94 0.50 21.17 -0.69
C ALA A 94 0.88 20.87 0.76
N GLU A 95 1.83 21.64 1.30
CA GLU A 95 2.15 21.59 2.73
C GLU A 95 1.16 22.48 3.50
N MET A 96 0.24 21.83 4.20
CA MET A 96 -0.81 22.45 5.01
C MET A 96 -0.71 21.88 6.42
N GLU A 97 -0.55 22.75 7.42
CA GLU A 97 -0.42 22.30 8.82
C GLU A 97 -1.63 21.47 9.26
N THR A 98 -1.41 20.51 10.16
CA THR A 98 -2.50 19.68 10.72
C THR A 98 -3.58 20.57 11.32
N GLY A 99 -4.83 20.35 10.92
CA GLY A 99 -5.97 21.18 11.33
C GLY A 99 -6.38 22.27 10.32
N GLU A 100 -5.60 22.53 9.26
CA GLU A 100 -5.97 23.50 8.21
C GLU A 100 -7.08 22.97 7.27
N GLY A 101 -7.58 21.75 7.47
CA GLY A 101 -8.67 21.15 6.68
C GLY A 101 -8.22 20.59 5.33
N LYS A 102 -7.20 19.72 5.33
CA LYS A 102 -6.72 18.98 4.14
C LYS A 102 -7.84 18.23 3.41
N THR A 103 -8.65 17.46 4.16
CA THR A 103 -9.79 16.68 3.62
C THR A 103 -10.79 17.57 2.86
N LEU A 104 -11.17 18.71 3.45
CA LEU A 104 -12.06 19.66 2.78
C LEU A 104 -11.39 20.31 1.56
N THR A 105 -10.11 20.66 1.67
CA THR A 105 -9.32 21.23 0.57
C THR A 105 -9.24 20.31 -0.64
N ALA A 106 -9.12 18.99 -0.43
CA ALA A 106 -9.04 17.99 -1.48
C ALA A 106 -10.27 17.96 -2.41
N THR A 107 -11.46 18.30 -1.90
CA THR A 107 -12.68 18.34 -2.71
C THR A 107 -12.57 19.25 -3.94
N LEU A 108 -11.82 20.34 -3.84
CA LEU A 108 -11.69 21.33 -4.91
C LEU A 108 -10.99 20.75 -6.17
N PRO A 109 -9.73 20.27 -6.10
CA PRO A 109 -9.07 19.66 -7.25
C PRO A 109 -9.73 18.34 -7.66
N VAL A 110 -10.26 17.54 -6.72
CA VAL A 110 -10.95 16.28 -7.02
C VAL A 110 -12.19 16.55 -7.87
N TYR A 111 -13.06 17.49 -7.45
CA TYR A 111 -14.23 17.89 -8.21
C TYR A 111 -13.86 18.35 -9.62
N LEU A 112 -12.93 19.29 -9.73
CA LEU A 112 -12.51 19.86 -11.02
C LEU A 112 -11.96 18.78 -11.97
N ARG A 113 -11.17 17.83 -11.47
CA ARG A 113 -10.59 16.74 -12.28
C ARG A 113 -11.64 15.69 -12.63
N ALA A 114 -12.59 15.41 -11.74
CA ALA A 114 -13.67 14.46 -11.96
C ALA A 114 -14.63 14.89 -13.08
N LEU A 115 -14.72 16.20 -13.38
CA LEU A 115 -15.51 16.71 -14.52
C LEU A 115 -15.14 16.04 -15.86
N MET A 116 -13.90 15.59 -16.02
CA MET A 116 -13.47 14.86 -17.22
C MET A 116 -14.10 13.48 -17.38
N GLY A 117 -14.63 12.87 -16.32
CA GLY A 117 -15.24 11.54 -16.34
C GLY A 117 -14.27 10.36 -16.51
N ARG A 118 -12.98 10.58 -16.23
CA ARG A 118 -11.92 9.57 -16.35
C ARG A 118 -11.58 8.86 -15.04
N GLY A 119 -12.30 9.17 -13.96
CA GLY A 119 -12.01 8.69 -12.61
C GLY A 119 -10.95 9.53 -11.90
N VAL A 120 -11.10 9.70 -10.60
CA VAL A 120 -10.13 10.35 -9.72
C VAL A 120 -9.91 9.46 -8.50
N HIS A 121 -8.66 9.17 -8.18
CA HIS A 121 -8.31 8.39 -7.00
C HIS A 121 -7.84 9.30 -5.87
N VAL A 122 -8.43 9.16 -4.69
CA VAL A 122 -7.97 9.80 -3.46
C VAL A 122 -7.37 8.71 -2.59
N ALA A 123 -6.05 8.73 -2.42
CA ALA A 123 -5.32 7.71 -1.69
C ALA A 123 -4.95 8.19 -0.29
N THR A 124 -5.22 7.35 0.71
CA THR A 124 -4.84 7.58 2.10
C THR A 124 -3.94 6.43 2.61
N VAL A 125 -3.55 6.48 3.88
CA VAL A 125 -2.65 5.49 4.50
C VAL A 125 -3.36 4.25 5.04
N ASN A 126 -4.67 4.31 5.32
CA ASN A 126 -5.43 3.18 5.86
C ASN A 126 -6.94 3.27 5.53
N ASP A 127 -7.59 2.11 5.62
CA ASP A 127 -9.01 1.91 5.26
C ASP A 127 -9.95 2.80 6.07
N TYR A 128 -9.71 2.93 7.38
CA TYR A 128 -10.51 3.81 8.24
C TYR A 128 -10.52 5.27 7.74
N LEU A 129 -9.36 5.80 7.36
CA LEU A 129 -9.26 7.16 6.81
C LEU A 129 -9.91 7.26 5.43
N ALA A 130 -9.76 6.23 4.59
CA ALA A 130 -10.39 6.20 3.27
C ALA A 130 -11.93 6.24 3.38
N GLU A 131 -12.50 5.38 4.22
CA GLU A 131 -13.94 5.31 4.46
C GLU A 131 -14.47 6.58 5.13
N ARG A 132 -13.83 7.04 6.21
CA ARG A 132 -14.22 8.26 6.92
C ARG A 132 -14.24 9.48 5.99
N ASP A 133 -13.18 9.66 5.21
CA ASP A 133 -13.05 10.83 4.34
C ASP A 133 -13.99 10.74 3.13
N ALA A 134 -14.22 9.54 2.61
CA ALA A 134 -15.24 9.30 1.59
C ALA A 134 -16.62 9.70 2.12
N ASP A 135 -17.03 9.18 3.28
CA ASP A 135 -18.35 9.45 3.84
C ASP A 135 -18.55 10.91 4.25
N LEU A 136 -17.52 11.55 4.79
CA LEU A 136 -17.57 12.97 5.15
C LEU A 136 -17.75 13.87 3.91
N MET A 137 -17.10 13.54 2.79
CA MET A 137 -17.12 14.38 1.58
C MET A 137 -18.18 13.96 0.54
N LYS A 138 -18.72 12.75 0.65
CA LYS A 138 -19.76 12.19 -0.25
C LYS A 138 -20.98 13.08 -0.41
N PRO A 139 -21.52 13.74 0.63
CA PRO A 139 -22.63 14.69 0.48
C PRO A 139 -22.31 15.83 -0.51
N VAL A 140 -21.08 16.38 -0.47
CA VAL A 140 -20.63 17.46 -1.36
C VAL A 140 -20.54 16.96 -2.80
N TYR A 141 -19.88 15.82 -3.03
CA TYR A 141 -19.76 15.25 -4.37
C TYR A 141 -21.12 14.87 -4.97
N LYS A 142 -22.02 14.28 -4.18
CA LYS A 142 -23.39 13.95 -4.62
C LYS A 142 -24.19 15.20 -4.98
N ALA A 143 -24.10 16.26 -4.18
CA ALA A 143 -24.74 17.54 -4.47
C ALA A 143 -24.23 18.17 -5.78
N LEU A 144 -22.93 17.99 -6.08
CA LEU A 144 -22.31 18.37 -7.35
C LEU A 144 -22.61 17.40 -8.50
N GLY A 145 -23.34 16.31 -8.26
CA GLY A 145 -23.72 15.34 -9.29
C GLY A 145 -22.63 14.34 -9.67
N LEU A 146 -21.70 14.05 -8.76
CA LEU A 146 -20.67 13.03 -8.91
C LEU A 146 -20.99 11.78 -8.07
N THR A 147 -20.54 10.63 -8.55
CA THR A 147 -20.56 9.36 -7.80
C THR A 147 -19.25 9.16 -7.03
N VAL A 148 -19.33 8.50 -5.87
CA VAL A 148 -18.20 8.24 -4.97
C VAL A 148 -18.21 6.78 -4.57
N GLY A 149 -17.10 6.09 -4.83
CA GLY A 149 -16.82 4.73 -4.39
C GLY A 149 -15.67 4.69 -3.39
N THR A 150 -15.56 3.59 -2.66
CA THR A 150 -14.48 3.31 -1.71
C THR A 150 -13.94 1.92 -2.00
N VAL A 151 -12.62 1.76 -1.95
CA VAL A 151 -11.94 0.47 -2.07
C VAL A 151 -11.28 0.14 -0.73
N LEU A 152 -11.77 -0.91 -0.10
CA LEU A 152 -11.31 -1.45 1.17
C LEU A 152 -10.66 -2.83 0.97
N THR A 153 -9.85 -3.26 1.92
CA THR A 153 -9.14 -4.55 1.84
C THR A 153 -10.10 -5.73 1.66
N ASP A 154 -11.22 -5.74 2.39
CA ASP A 154 -12.19 -6.86 2.39
C ASP A 154 -13.21 -6.82 1.23
N ASP A 155 -13.14 -5.80 0.35
CA ASP A 155 -14.08 -5.68 -0.77
C ASP A 155 -13.88 -6.78 -1.81
N SER A 156 -15.00 -7.35 -2.28
CA SER A 156 -14.99 -8.29 -3.39
C SER A 156 -14.54 -7.64 -4.70
N ARG A 157 -14.17 -8.45 -5.70
CA ARG A 157 -13.75 -7.92 -7.01
C ARG A 157 -14.83 -7.10 -7.71
N ASP A 158 -16.09 -7.50 -7.58
CA ASP A 158 -17.20 -6.78 -8.21
C ASP A 158 -17.50 -5.46 -7.49
N ASP A 159 -17.44 -5.45 -6.15
CA ASP A 159 -17.57 -4.20 -5.37
C ASP A 159 -16.47 -3.20 -5.72
N ARG A 160 -15.22 -3.68 -5.84
CA ARG A 160 -14.09 -2.85 -6.29
C ARG A 160 -14.33 -2.27 -7.67
N ARG A 161 -14.83 -3.07 -8.61
CA ARG A 161 -15.13 -2.62 -9.98
C ARG A 161 -16.17 -1.50 -9.97
N ASP A 162 -17.25 -1.64 -9.21
CA ASP A 162 -18.27 -0.60 -9.06
C ASP A 162 -17.69 0.68 -8.44
N SER A 163 -16.80 0.53 -7.44
CA SER A 163 -16.08 1.64 -6.82
C SER A 163 -15.13 2.38 -7.79
N TYR A 164 -14.40 1.67 -8.64
CA TYR A 164 -13.57 2.28 -9.69
C TYR A 164 -14.39 2.91 -10.83
N HIS A 165 -15.63 2.46 -11.05
CA HIS A 165 -16.54 3.07 -12.02
C HIS A 165 -17.13 4.42 -11.57
N CYS A 166 -17.00 4.76 -10.29
CA CYS A 166 -17.40 6.06 -9.78
C CYS A 166 -16.56 7.22 -10.36
N ASP A 167 -17.09 8.44 -10.30
CA ASP A 167 -16.36 9.65 -10.71
C ASP A 167 -15.16 9.91 -9.77
N VAL A 168 -15.30 9.55 -8.48
CA VAL A 168 -14.27 9.63 -7.44
C VAL A 168 -14.19 8.29 -6.70
N THR A 169 -12.97 7.81 -6.46
CA THR A 169 -12.70 6.57 -5.72
C THR A 169 -11.74 6.87 -4.58
N TYR A 170 -12.17 6.61 -3.35
CA TYR A 170 -11.30 6.63 -2.17
C TYR A 170 -10.72 5.24 -1.92
N GLY A 171 -9.53 5.16 -1.36
CA GLY A 171 -8.90 3.90 -1.00
C GLY A 171 -7.51 4.10 -0.45
N THR A 172 -6.82 3.01 -0.13
CA THR A 172 -5.42 3.11 0.30
C THR A 172 -4.47 3.02 -0.88
N ALA A 173 -3.28 3.62 -0.72
CA ALA A 173 -2.21 3.49 -1.70
C ALA A 173 -1.84 2.02 -1.99
N LYS A 174 -1.93 1.16 -0.97
CA LYS A 174 -1.63 -0.28 -1.08
C LYS A 174 -2.68 -0.99 -1.92
N GLU A 175 -3.97 -0.78 -1.64
CA GLU A 175 -5.06 -1.41 -2.39
C GLU A 175 -5.05 -1.01 -3.87
N PHE A 176 -4.84 0.28 -4.16
CA PHE A 176 -4.67 0.72 -5.55
C PHE A 176 -3.49 0.04 -6.24
N GLY A 177 -2.37 -0.17 -5.55
CA GLY A 177 -1.22 -0.88 -6.10
C GLY A 177 -1.46 -2.39 -6.29
N PHE A 178 -2.14 -3.05 -5.35
CA PHE A 178 -2.51 -4.46 -5.46
C PHE A 178 -3.50 -4.72 -6.58
N ASP A 179 -4.55 -3.90 -6.71
CA ASP A 179 -5.51 -4.00 -7.81
C ASP A 179 -4.83 -3.83 -9.17
N PHE A 180 -3.91 -2.86 -9.28
CA PHE A 180 -3.11 -2.70 -10.49
C PHE A 180 -2.31 -3.96 -10.84
N MET A 181 -1.65 -4.58 -9.86
CA MET A 181 -0.89 -5.81 -10.10
C MET A 181 -1.80 -7.00 -10.45
N ARG A 182 -2.93 -7.15 -9.75
CA ARG A 182 -3.95 -8.18 -10.04
C ARG A 182 -4.46 -8.05 -11.47
N ASP A 183 -4.79 -6.84 -11.90
CA ASP A 183 -5.25 -6.55 -13.26
C ASP A 183 -4.17 -6.86 -14.31
N ARG A 184 -2.90 -6.57 -14.01
CA ARG A 184 -1.77 -6.88 -14.91
C ARG A 184 -1.53 -8.37 -15.06
N LEU A 185 -1.64 -9.13 -13.97
CA LEU A 185 -1.54 -10.59 -14.00
C LEU A 185 -2.69 -11.19 -14.81
N LEU A 186 -3.92 -10.73 -14.59
CA LEU A 186 -5.08 -11.14 -15.36
C LEU A 186 -4.89 -10.88 -16.86
N LEU A 187 -4.50 -9.66 -17.23
CA LEU A 187 -4.23 -9.29 -18.62
C LEU A 187 -3.10 -10.13 -19.25
N ARG A 188 -2.09 -10.51 -18.46
CA ARG A 188 -1.00 -11.38 -18.92
C ARG A 188 -1.50 -12.81 -19.18
N ARG A 189 -2.35 -13.37 -18.31
CA ARG A 189 -2.98 -14.68 -18.53
C ARG A 189 -3.83 -14.69 -19.80
N MET A 190 -4.72 -13.70 -19.94
CA MET A 190 -5.56 -13.53 -21.14
C MET A 190 -4.74 -13.36 -22.43
N GLY A 191 -3.58 -12.70 -22.34
CA GLY A 191 -2.66 -12.55 -23.46
C GLY A 191 -1.92 -13.82 -23.86
N HIS A 192 -1.58 -14.69 -22.90
CA HIS A 192 -0.94 -15.99 -23.17
C HIS A 192 -1.94 -17.02 -23.72
N GLU A 193 -3.22 -16.97 -23.33
CA GLU A 193 -4.28 -17.80 -23.94
C GLU A 193 -4.55 -17.42 -25.40
N ALA A 194 -4.32 -16.16 -25.78
CA ALA A 194 -4.48 -15.72 -27.17
C ALA A 194 -3.40 -16.27 -28.12
N ASP A 195 -2.18 -16.49 -27.65
CA ASP A 195 -1.07 -17.05 -28.46
C ASP A 195 -1.15 -18.59 -28.61
N ASN A 196 -1.83 -19.29 -27.70
CA ASN A 196 -2.00 -20.76 -27.76
C ASN A 196 -3.17 -21.21 -28.65
N PHE A 197 -3.92 -20.30 -29.29
CA PHE A 197 -5.08 -20.65 -30.11
C PHE A 197 -5.13 -19.77 -31.37
N LEU A 198 -4.21 -20.00 -32.32
CA LEU A 198 -4.31 -19.49 -33.69
C LEU A 198 -5.53 -20.15 -34.37
N GLY A 199 -6.71 -19.58 -34.13
CA GLY A 199 -7.99 -20.03 -34.66
C GLY A 199 -9.11 -19.01 -34.41
N ALA A 200 -9.34 -18.20 -35.45
CA ALA A 200 -10.56 -17.47 -35.82
C ALA A 200 -11.19 -16.42 -34.87
N GLY A 201 -11.52 -15.28 -35.47
CA GLY A 201 -12.06 -14.09 -34.83
C GLY A 201 -13.36 -14.27 -34.05
N SER A 202 -13.44 -13.57 -32.93
CA SER A 202 -14.58 -12.73 -32.54
C SER A 202 -14.23 -12.02 -31.23
N SER A 203 -14.82 -10.85 -31.06
CA SER A 203 -14.77 -9.97 -29.89
C SER A 203 -14.93 -10.70 -28.54
N GLN A 204 -14.14 -10.26 -27.55
CA GLN A 204 -14.24 -10.59 -26.12
C GLN A 204 -14.01 -12.08 -25.77
N ARG A 205 -12.72 -12.47 -25.65
CA ARG A 205 -12.35 -13.69 -24.92
C ARG A 205 -12.15 -13.34 -23.45
N TRP A 206 -13.00 -13.91 -22.61
CA TRP A 206 -12.94 -13.89 -21.16
C TRP A 206 -12.08 -15.06 -20.68
N ASP A 207 -11.39 -14.90 -19.55
CA ASP A 207 -10.82 -16.03 -18.77
C ASP A 207 -11.98 -17.05 -18.51
N GLU A 208 -11.72 -18.36 -18.46
CA GLU A 208 -12.73 -19.39 -18.15
C GLU A 208 -13.48 -19.11 -16.83
N SER A 209 -12.89 -18.28 -15.96
CA SER A 209 -13.46 -17.76 -14.71
C SER A 209 -14.33 -16.49 -14.84
N GLY A 210 -14.44 -15.86 -16.02
CA GLY A 210 -15.26 -14.66 -16.25
C GLY A 210 -14.65 -13.35 -15.70
N ASP A 211 -13.40 -13.41 -15.24
CA ASP A 211 -12.71 -12.33 -14.54
C ASP A 211 -12.32 -11.15 -15.44
N ARG A 212 -12.38 -9.92 -14.90
CA ARG A 212 -12.08 -8.67 -15.63
C ARG A 212 -11.27 -7.70 -14.80
N PRO A 213 -10.44 -6.84 -15.43
CA PRO A 213 -9.77 -5.76 -14.74
C PRO A 213 -10.77 -4.89 -13.97
N VAL A 214 -10.40 -4.51 -12.75
CA VAL A 214 -11.24 -3.67 -11.88
C VAL A 214 -10.89 -2.18 -12.05
N GLN A 215 -9.63 -1.85 -12.34
CA GLN A 215 -9.19 -0.47 -12.49
C GLN A 215 -9.49 0.13 -13.87
N ARG A 216 -9.58 1.47 -13.89
CA ARG A 216 -9.71 2.28 -15.10
C ARG A 216 -8.38 2.98 -15.45
N GLU A 217 -8.45 3.96 -16.35
CA GLU A 217 -7.29 4.80 -16.70
C GLU A 217 -6.72 5.48 -15.44
N ALA A 218 -5.39 5.42 -15.27
CA ALA A 218 -4.69 6.17 -14.22
C ALA A 218 -4.64 7.68 -14.55
N TYR A 219 -5.77 8.37 -14.36
CA TYR A 219 -5.93 9.76 -14.78
C TYR A 219 -5.40 10.78 -13.75
N PHE A 220 -5.96 10.79 -12.54
CA PHE A 220 -5.55 11.70 -11.47
C PHE A 220 -5.53 10.98 -10.12
N ALA A 221 -4.40 11.05 -9.41
CA ALA A 221 -4.28 10.62 -8.04
C ALA A 221 -3.98 11.83 -7.13
N LEU A 222 -4.73 11.94 -6.05
CA LEU A 222 -4.48 12.86 -4.94
C LEU A 222 -4.12 12.05 -3.70
N LEU A 223 -2.92 12.27 -3.17
CA LEU A 223 -2.41 11.54 -2.01
C LEU A 223 -2.57 12.38 -0.74
N ASP A 224 -3.35 11.88 0.23
CA ASP A 224 -3.31 12.40 1.59
C ASP A 224 -2.13 11.78 2.36
N GLU A 225 -1.53 12.55 3.26
CA GLU A 225 -0.26 12.24 3.92
C GLU A 225 0.80 11.73 2.92
N ALA A 226 1.02 12.54 1.88
CA ALA A 226 1.87 12.19 0.75
C ALA A 226 3.32 11.87 1.13
N ASP A 227 3.84 12.38 2.23
CA ASP A 227 5.15 11.99 2.76
C ASP A 227 5.15 10.55 3.29
N SER A 228 4.13 10.16 4.05
CA SER A 228 4.00 8.77 4.51
C SER A 228 3.92 7.80 3.32
N ILE A 229 3.11 8.12 2.30
CA ILE A 229 2.90 7.23 1.14
C ILE A 229 4.10 7.21 0.19
N LEU A 230 4.63 8.38 -0.20
CA LEU A 230 5.64 8.47 -1.27
C LEU A 230 7.09 8.41 -0.78
N ILE A 231 7.33 8.52 0.53
CA ILE A 231 8.68 8.52 1.11
C ILE A 231 8.87 7.33 2.04
N ASP A 232 7.98 7.16 3.02
CA ASP A 232 8.13 6.12 4.03
C ASP A 232 7.71 4.74 3.49
N ASP A 233 6.49 4.63 2.97
CA ASP A 233 5.95 3.39 2.40
C ASP A 233 6.60 3.02 1.04
N ALA A 234 7.14 4.00 0.32
CA ALA A 234 7.76 3.77 -0.99
C ALA A 234 9.01 2.87 -0.96
N ARG A 235 9.60 2.64 0.23
CA ARG A 235 10.81 1.82 0.39
C ARG A 235 10.55 0.33 0.26
N THR A 236 9.35 -0.12 0.65
CA THR A 236 8.99 -1.54 0.63
C THR A 236 8.11 -1.79 -0.60
N PRO A 237 8.51 -2.70 -1.50
CA PRO A 237 7.70 -3.03 -2.67
C PRO A 237 6.41 -3.76 -2.27
N LEU A 238 5.34 -3.54 -3.03
CA LEU A 238 4.14 -4.37 -2.99
C LEU A 238 4.42 -5.65 -3.78
N ILE A 239 4.04 -6.80 -3.22
CA ILE A 239 4.31 -8.13 -3.77
C ILE A 239 3.02 -8.95 -3.73
N ILE A 240 2.65 -9.56 -4.85
CA ILE A 240 1.60 -10.58 -4.91
C ILE A 240 2.27 -11.95 -4.88
N GLY A 241 1.84 -12.79 -3.94
CA GLY A 241 2.27 -14.20 -3.87
C GLY A 241 1.78 -15.00 -5.08
N SER A 242 2.57 -15.96 -5.54
CA SER A 242 2.25 -16.80 -6.71
C SER A 242 1.77 -18.21 -6.37
N LEU A 243 1.71 -18.59 -5.10
CA LEU A 243 1.26 -19.93 -4.71
C LEU A 243 -0.21 -19.86 -4.32
N GLU A 244 -1.03 -20.62 -5.05
CA GLU A 244 -2.39 -20.96 -4.65
C GLU A 244 -2.33 -21.85 -3.40
N ASP A 245 -3.34 -21.77 -2.53
CA ASP A 245 -3.35 -22.53 -1.26
C ASP A 245 -3.24 -24.04 -1.50
N GLU A 246 -3.82 -24.55 -2.59
CA GLU A 246 -3.71 -25.96 -3.01
C GLU A 246 -2.27 -26.34 -3.40
N ALA A 247 -1.59 -25.49 -4.18
CA ALA A 247 -0.19 -25.73 -4.55
C ALA A 247 0.74 -25.67 -3.33
N ARG A 248 0.45 -24.80 -2.36
CA ARG A 248 1.18 -24.73 -1.09
C ARG A 248 0.98 -26.01 -0.29
N GLU A 249 -0.25 -26.49 -0.17
CA GLU A 249 -0.57 -27.73 0.55
C GLU A 249 0.09 -28.93 -0.13
N GLN A 250 0.04 -29.01 -1.46
CA GLN A 250 0.72 -30.04 -2.24
C GLN A 250 2.24 -30.09 -1.98
N ILE A 251 2.90 -28.93 -1.89
CA ILE A 251 4.34 -28.86 -1.55
C ILE A 251 4.59 -29.35 -0.12
N ILE A 252 3.78 -28.90 0.85
CA ILE A 252 3.92 -29.32 2.27
C ILE A 252 3.76 -30.84 2.39
N GLN A 253 2.72 -31.40 1.76
CA GLN A 253 2.46 -32.84 1.78
C GLN A 253 3.55 -33.63 1.05
N SER A 254 4.13 -33.10 -0.03
CA SER A 254 5.25 -33.74 -0.73
C SER A 254 6.49 -33.88 0.16
N TYR A 255 6.83 -32.84 0.93
CA TYR A 255 7.95 -32.90 1.89
C TYR A 255 7.69 -33.88 3.03
N ARG A 256 6.46 -33.88 3.60
CA ARG A 256 6.07 -34.79 4.68
C ARG A 256 6.11 -36.26 4.23
N TRP A 257 5.49 -36.53 3.09
CA TRP A 257 5.49 -37.86 2.49
C TRP A 257 6.91 -38.35 2.20
N ALA A 258 7.76 -37.49 1.62
CA ALA A 258 9.16 -37.85 1.34
C ALA A 258 9.95 -38.16 2.62
N ALA A 259 9.74 -37.41 3.70
CA ALA A 259 10.37 -37.67 4.99
C ALA A 259 9.91 -39.00 5.62
N GLU A 260 8.65 -39.37 5.46
CA GLU A 260 8.10 -40.64 5.95
C GLU A 260 8.65 -41.86 5.19
N VAL A 261 8.81 -41.75 3.87
CA VAL A 261 9.24 -42.89 3.04
C VAL A 261 10.76 -43.03 2.95
N ALA A 262 11.52 -41.95 3.12
CA ALA A 262 12.98 -41.96 2.98
C ALA A 262 13.70 -43.03 3.83
N PRO A 263 13.29 -43.35 5.09
CA PRO A 263 13.91 -44.42 5.88
C PRO A 263 13.80 -45.83 5.28
N GLN A 264 12.92 -46.05 4.30
CA GLN A 264 12.72 -47.35 3.65
C GLN A 264 13.78 -47.63 2.57
N PHE A 265 14.54 -46.61 2.16
CA PHE A 265 15.54 -46.70 1.10
C PHE A 265 16.92 -47.04 1.67
N THR A 266 17.60 -48.01 1.05
CA THR A 266 18.93 -48.46 1.49
C THR A 266 20.01 -48.04 0.49
N GLU A 267 21.14 -47.54 1.00
CA GLU A 267 22.33 -47.20 0.21
C GLU A 267 22.85 -48.44 -0.54
N ASP A 268 23.37 -48.23 -1.76
CA ASP A 268 23.87 -49.28 -2.68
C ASP A 268 22.80 -50.27 -3.19
N GLN A 269 21.55 -50.16 -2.71
CA GLN A 269 20.42 -50.97 -3.20
C GLN A 269 19.37 -50.14 -3.93
N ASP A 270 18.98 -49.00 -3.35
CA ASP A 270 17.89 -48.16 -3.85
C ASP A 270 18.38 -46.77 -4.31
N TYR A 271 19.53 -46.33 -3.81
CA TYR A 271 20.17 -45.08 -4.22
C TYR A 271 21.70 -45.18 -4.15
N GLU A 272 22.36 -44.29 -4.88
CA GLU A 272 23.81 -44.07 -4.82
C GLU A 272 24.09 -42.72 -4.16
N TYR A 273 25.19 -42.64 -3.41
CA TYR A 273 25.64 -41.41 -2.77
C TYR A 273 27.03 -41.01 -3.27
N ASP A 274 27.09 -39.87 -3.95
CA ASP A 274 28.33 -39.25 -4.38
C ASP A 274 28.94 -38.50 -3.18
N HIS A 275 29.96 -39.08 -2.55
CA HIS A 275 30.67 -38.49 -1.40
C HIS A 275 31.41 -37.19 -1.73
N GLU A 276 31.83 -36.98 -2.97
CA GLU A 276 32.53 -35.75 -3.37
C GLU A 276 31.53 -34.60 -3.54
N LYS A 277 30.39 -34.87 -4.17
CA LYS A 277 29.36 -33.86 -4.43
C LYS A 277 28.31 -33.76 -3.33
N ARG A 278 28.32 -34.68 -2.35
CA ARG A 278 27.28 -34.83 -1.31
C ARG A 278 25.89 -34.86 -1.94
N LYS A 279 25.73 -35.72 -2.94
CA LYS A 279 24.49 -35.83 -3.72
C LYS A 279 23.96 -37.26 -3.65
N VAL A 280 22.66 -37.38 -3.39
CA VAL A 280 21.92 -38.64 -3.46
C VAL A 280 21.29 -38.73 -4.85
N GLU A 281 21.41 -39.87 -5.52
CA GLU A 281 20.70 -40.15 -6.76
C GLU A 281 19.99 -41.50 -6.65
N LEU A 282 18.68 -41.52 -6.89
CA LEU A 282 17.90 -42.78 -6.88
C LEU A 282 18.28 -43.63 -8.09
N ASN A 283 18.60 -44.91 -7.84
CA ASN A 283 18.83 -45.88 -8.89
C ASN A 283 17.50 -46.43 -9.45
N PHE A 284 17.55 -47.36 -10.41
CA PHE A 284 16.35 -47.92 -11.02
C PHE A 284 15.37 -48.52 -10.00
N ARG A 285 15.89 -49.26 -9.01
CA ARG A 285 15.10 -49.90 -7.97
C ARG A 285 14.46 -48.88 -7.04
N GLY A 286 15.22 -47.85 -6.60
CA GLY A 286 14.67 -46.77 -5.80
C GLY A 286 13.56 -46.01 -6.52
N ARG A 287 13.75 -45.67 -7.81
CA ARG A 287 12.70 -45.03 -8.61
C ARG A 287 11.45 -45.91 -8.75
N GLN A 288 11.63 -47.23 -8.87
CA GLN A 288 10.50 -48.17 -8.88
C GLN A 288 9.78 -48.21 -7.53
N MET A 289 10.52 -48.15 -6.42
CA MET A 289 9.96 -48.08 -5.08
C MET A 289 9.10 -46.82 -4.89
N VAL A 290 9.62 -45.63 -5.24
CA VAL A 290 8.86 -44.37 -5.21
C VAL A 290 7.54 -44.48 -5.97
N ARG A 291 7.51 -45.16 -7.11
CA ARG A 291 6.26 -45.38 -7.88
C ARG A 291 5.27 -46.28 -7.16
N SER A 292 5.75 -47.32 -6.48
CA SER A 292 4.92 -48.34 -5.81
C SER A 292 4.38 -47.92 -4.44
N VAL A 293 5.06 -47.01 -3.75
CA VAL A 293 4.64 -46.56 -2.41
C VAL A 293 3.36 -45.73 -2.53
N SER A 294 2.42 -45.98 -1.61
CA SER A 294 1.16 -45.25 -1.50
C SER A 294 1.42 -43.75 -1.29
N LYS A 295 0.62 -42.93 -1.97
CA LYS A 295 0.73 -41.47 -1.97
C LYS A 295 -0.57 -40.89 -1.44
N PRO A 296 -0.50 -39.84 -0.60
CA PRO A 296 -1.67 -39.01 -0.30
C PRO A 296 -2.33 -38.48 -1.56
N ASP A 297 -3.65 -38.25 -1.50
CA ASP A 297 -4.44 -37.78 -2.64
C ASP A 297 -3.91 -36.44 -3.16
N GLU A 298 -3.44 -35.59 -2.26
CA GLU A 298 -2.92 -34.24 -2.53
C GLU A 298 -1.67 -34.22 -3.42
N ILE A 299 -0.91 -35.31 -3.46
CA ILE A 299 0.34 -35.40 -4.23
C ILE A 299 0.25 -36.33 -5.45
N LEU A 300 -0.93 -36.86 -5.77
CA LEU A 300 -1.13 -37.74 -6.93
C LEU A 300 -0.85 -37.04 -8.27
N GLU A 301 -1.08 -35.73 -8.33
CA GLU A 301 -0.85 -34.91 -9.52
C GLU A 301 0.61 -34.44 -9.66
N VAL A 302 1.43 -34.62 -8.62
CA VAL A 302 2.84 -34.21 -8.65
C VAL A 302 3.62 -35.07 -9.64
N GLY A 303 4.43 -34.43 -10.47
CA GLY A 303 5.27 -35.11 -11.45
C GLY A 303 6.23 -36.10 -10.78
N LEU A 304 6.41 -37.27 -11.39
CA LEU A 304 7.31 -38.31 -10.85
C LEU A 304 8.76 -37.82 -10.66
N VAL A 305 9.22 -36.89 -11.52
CA VAL A 305 10.55 -36.31 -11.40
C VAL A 305 10.67 -35.49 -10.12
N ASP A 306 9.67 -34.67 -9.81
CA ASP A 306 9.64 -33.86 -8.59
C ASP A 306 9.59 -34.75 -7.35
N LEU A 307 8.79 -35.83 -7.39
CA LEU A 307 8.74 -36.82 -6.30
C LEU A 307 10.10 -37.49 -6.06
N TYR A 308 10.86 -37.79 -7.11
CA TYR A 308 12.23 -38.29 -6.94
C TYR A 308 13.10 -37.27 -6.23
N GLU A 309 13.04 -36.00 -6.62
CA GLU A 309 13.83 -34.94 -5.98
C GLU A 309 13.45 -34.76 -4.50
N TYR A 310 12.16 -34.82 -4.14
CA TYR A 310 11.72 -34.76 -2.75
C TYR A 310 12.31 -35.92 -1.93
N VAL A 311 12.27 -37.14 -2.44
CA VAL A 311 12.82 -38.33 -1.76
C VAL A 311 14.35 -38.27 -1.66
N GLU A 312 15.05 -37.92 -2.74
CA GLU A 312 16.51 -37.75 -2.74
C GLU A 312 16.95 -36.72 -1.69
N ARG A 313 16.20 -35.61 -1.58
CA ARG A 313 16.44 -34.57 -0.59
C ARG A 313 16.15 -35.04 0.84
N ALA A 314 15.09 -35.79 1.06
CA ALA A 314 14.76 -36.38 2.35
C ALA A 314 15.82 -37.41 2.80
N ILE A 315 16.32 -38.26 1.89
CA ILE A 315 17.42 -39.20 2.17
C ILE A 315 18.69 -38.43 2.54
N LYS A 316 19.04 -37.38 1.79
CA LYS A 316 20.20 -36.53 2.08
C LYS A 316 20.10 -35.90 3.47
N VAL A 317 18.92 -35.35 3.81
CA VAL A 317 18.67 -34.75 5.13
C VAL A 317 18.71 -35.81 6.25
N GLY A 318 18.17 -37.00 6.00
CA GLY A 318 18.26 -38.14 6.91
C GLY A 318 19.71 -38.51 7.25
N ARG A 319 20.61 -38.43 6.25
CA ARG A 319 22.02 -38.83 6.37
C ARG A 319 22.94 -37.76 6.95
N GLU A 320 22.72 -36.48 6.62
CA GLU A 320 23.70 -35.42 6.88
C GLU A 320 23.30 -34.43 7.97
N PHE A 321 22.02 -34.39 8.34
CA PHE A 321 21.49 -33.35 9.23
C PHE A 321 20.88 -33.99 10.47
N PHE A 322 21.57 -33.82 11.59
CA PHE A 322 21.21 -34.38 12.90
C PHE A 322 20.93 -33.27 13.90
N LEU A 323 19.93 -33.51 14.75
CA LEU A 323 19.61 -32.67 15.89
C LEU A 323 20.83 -32.54 16.82
N ASP A 324 21.03 -31.35 17.36
CA ASP A 324 22.15 -30.96 18.23
C ASP A 324 23.54 -31.00 17.58
N GLN A 325 23.61 -31.16 16.25
CA GLN A 325 24.84 -31.04 15.48
C GLN A 325 24.76 -29.91 14.45
N GLN A 326 23.95 -30.11 13.40
CA GLN A 326 23.77 -29.12 12.33
C GLN A 326 22.68 -28.10 12.66
N PHE A 327 21.77 -28.43 13.58
CA PHE A 327 20.67 -27.56 13.99
C PHE A 327 20.10 -27.91 15.36
N VAL A 328 19.30 -27.00 15.89
CA VAL A 328 18.49 -27.17 17.10
C VAL A 328 17.05 -26.74 16.84
N ILE A 329 16.11 -27.27 17.62
CA ILE A 329 14.70 -26.85 17.59
C ILE A 329 14.46 -25.85 18.72
N ARG A 330 14.01 -24.64 18.39
CA ARG A 330 13.63 -23.60 19.37
C ARG A 330 12.29 -22.99 18.98
N ASP A 331 11.38 -22.89 19.94
CA ASP A 331 10.04 -22.33 19.73
C ASP A 331 9.26 -22.97 18.57
N GLY A 332 9.54 -24.25 18.29
CA GLY A 332 8.94 -24.96 17.17
C GLY A 332 9.58 -24.64 15.80
N GLU A 333 10.72 -23.95 15.74
CA GLU A 333 11.45 -23.65 14.51
C GLU A 333 12.83 -24.31 14.46
N ILE A 334 13.30 -24.62 13.25
CA ILE A 334 14.65 -25.15 13.01
C ILE A 334 15.65 -23.99 12.94
N VAL A 335 16.63 -23.99 13.85
CA VAL A 335 17.70 -22.98 13.87
C VAL A 335 19.05 -23.62 13.55
N ILE A 336 19.73 -23.07 12.54
CA ILE A 336 21.02 -23.59 12.05
C ILE A 336 22.11 -23.33 13.08
N VAL A 337 22.95 -24.33 13.33
CA VAL A 337 24.19 -24.21 14.11
C VAL A 337 25.38 -24.13 13.17
N ASP A 338 26.24 -23.13 13.34
CA ASP A 338 27.46 -22.99 12.57
C ASP A 338 28.49 -24.04 13.01
N GLU A 339 28.87 -24.95 12.11
CA GLU A 339 29.80 -26.06 12.38
C GLU A 339 31.18 -25.60 12.87
N SER A 340 31.63 -24.40 12.49
CA SER A 340 32.96 -23.91 12.82
C SER A 340 33.03 -23.20 14.18
N THR A 341 31.90 -22.66 14.65
CA THR A 341 31.86 -21.83 15.86
C THR A 341 30.90 -22.32 16.94
N GLY A 342 30.03 -23.30 16.62
CA GLY A 342 28.94 -23.76 17.49
C GLY A 342 27.89 -22.68 17.78
N ARG A 343 27.93 -21.56 17.05
CA ARG A 343 27.00 -20.44 17.26
C ARG A 343 25.71 -20.69 16.50
N ILE A 344 24.62 -20.28 17.14
CA ILE A 344 23.27 -20.35 16.58
C ILE A 344 23.10 -19.19 15.58
N ALA A 345 22.70 -19.51 14.36
CA ALA A 345 22.45 -18.55 13.28
C ALA A 345 20.94 -18.36 13.09
N GLU A 346 20.33 -17.56 13.96
CA GLU A 346 18.90 -17.23 13.91
C GLU A 346 18.53 -16.51 12.59
N GLY A 347 17.41 -16.93 11.98
CA GLY A 347 16.90 -16.37 10.72
C GLY A 347 17.58 -16.85 9.44
N ARG A 348 18.58 -17.74 9.52
CA ARG A 348 19.21 -18.35 8.33
C ARG A 348 18.49 -19.66 7.96
N LYS A 349 18.18 -19.83 6.68
CA LYS A 349 17.64 -21.09 6.11
C LYS A 349 18.61 -21.70 5.11
N TRP A 350 18.68 -23.03 5.05
CA TRP A 350 19.40 -23.71 3.97
C TRP A 350 18.64 -23.55 2.65
N ARG A 351 19.38 -23.58 1.54
CA ARG A 351 18.84 -23.42 0.18
C ARG A 351 18.34 -24.75 -0.39
N ASP A 352 17.79 -24.69 -1.59
CA ASP A 352 17.44 -25.86 -2.42
C ASP A 352 16.47 -26.84 -1.74
N GLY A 353 15.56 -26.32 -0.91
CA GLY A 353 14.55 -27.11 -0.22
C GLY A 353 15.05 -27.88 1.02
N ILE A 354 16.34 -27.79 1.35
CA ILE A 354 16.94 -28.58 2.44
C ILE A 354 16.33 -28.22 3.79
N HIS A 355 16.05 -26.93 4.02
CA HIS A 355 15.44 -26.49 5.27
C HIS A 355 14.03 -27.07 5.45
N GLN A 356 13.22 -27.06 4.38
CA GLN A 356 11.89 -27.65 4.37
C GLN A 356 11.91 -29.16 4.60
N ALA A 357 12.90 -29.86 4.03
CA ALA A 357 13.09 -31.29 4.27
C ALA A 357 13.53 -31.60 5.71
N VAL A 358 14.31 -30.73 6.36
CA VAL A 358 14.66 -30.85 7.80
C VAL A 358 13.42 -30.60 8.66
N GLU A 359 12.64 -29.55 8.37
CA GLU A 359 11.38 -29.25 9.08
C GLU A 359 10.42 -30.45 8.99
N ALA A 360 10.26 -31.04 7.80
CA ALA A 360 9.42 -32.21 7.59
C ALA A 360 9.91 -33.46 8.34
N LYS A 361 11.24 -33.71 8.35
CA LYS A 361 11.86 -34.83 9.09
C LYS A 361 11.58 -34.74 10.59
N GLU A 362 11.66 -33.55 11.17
CA GLU A 362 11.50 -33.33 12.60
C GLU A 362 10.04 -33.06 13.03
N GLY A 363 9.09 -33.11 12.09
CA GLY A 363 7.66 -32.86 12.36
C GLY A 363 7.33 -31.40 12.66
N VAL A 364 8.21 -30.47 12.30
CA VAL A 364 8.01 -29.02 12.40
C VAL A 364 7.17 -28.52 11.22
N GLU A 365 6.49 -27.38 11.37
CA GLU A 365 5.75 -26.75 10.28
C GLU A 365 6.68 -26.42 9.10
N VAL A 366 6.35 -26.94 7.90
CA VAL A 366 7.18 -26.76 6.71
C VAL A 366 7.00 -25.36 6.15
N SER A 367 8.10 -24.60 6.12
CA SER A 367 8.10 -23.22 5.69
C SER A 367 8.25 -23.08 4.17
N VAL A 368 7.12 -23.20 3.46
CA VAL A 368 7.09 -23.02 2.00
C VAL A 368 7.18 -21.52 1.66
N PRO A 369 8.19 -21.06 0.91
CA PRO A 369 8.25 -19.68 0.48
C PRO A 369 7.11 -19.40 -0.50
N THR A 370 6.24 -18.45 -0.18
CA THR A 370 5.31 -17.85 -1.16
C THR A 370 6.12 -17.29 -2.31
N GLY A 371 6.06 -17.91 -3.50
CA GLY A 371 6.68 -17.37 -4.71
C GLY A 371 6.13 -15.97 -5.03
N GLN A 372 6.79 -15.21 -5.91
CA GLN A 372 6.37 -13.83 -6.25
C GLN A 372 5.76 -13.79 -7.66
N ALA A 373 4.45 -13.54 -7.77
CA ALA A 373 3.75 -13.43 -9.06
C ALA A 373 3.98 -12.07 -9.71
N ALA A 374 3.91 -11.01 -8.91
CA ALA A 374 4.11 -9.64 -9.35
C ALA A 374 4.73 -8.79 -8.24
N ARG A 375 5.48 -7.76 -8.65
CA ARG A 375 6.10 -6.79 -7.75
C ARG A 375 6.04 -5.40 -8.36
N ILE A 376 5.66 -4.39 -7.57
CA ILE A 376 5.78 -2.97 -7.93
C ILE A 376 6.10 -2.13 -6.69
N THR A 377 6.86 -1.05 -6.84
CA THR A 377 7.02 -0.07 -5.76
C THR A 377 5.84 0.90 -5.76
N VAL A 378 5.44 1.42 -4.59
CA VAL A 378 4.41 2.47 -4.49
C VAL A 378 4.80 3.69 -5.34
N GLN A 379 6.10 4.00 -5.39
CA GLN A 379 6.66 5.03 -6.25
C GLN A 379 6.34 4.79 -7.74
N ASP A 380 6.73 3.63 -8.28
CA ASP A 380 6.55 3.33 -9.70
C ASP A 380 5.08 3.19 -10.08
N PHE A 381 4.23 2.80 -9.13
CA PHE A 381 2.79 2.79 -9.33
C PHE A 381 2.24 4.21 -9.55
N PHE A 382 2.51 5.15 -8.63
CA PHE A 382 1.96 6.50 -8.73
C PHE A 382 2.54 7.34 -9.88
N LEU A 383 3.77 7.04 -10.32
CA LEU A 383 4.37 7.66 -11.52
C LEU A 383 3.61 7.35 -12.82
N ARG A 384 2.71 6.35 -12.82
CA ARG A 384 1.87 6.00 -13.99
C ARG A 384 0.66 6.92 -14.15
N TYR A 385 0.29 7.67 -13.12
CA TYR A 385 -0.85 8.59 -13.22
C TYR A 385 -0.50 9.78 -14.10
N ARG A 386 -1.41 10.15 -14.99
CA ARG A 386 -1.24 11.33 -15.85
C ARG A 386 -1.11 12.62 -15.04
N HIS A 387 -1.80 12.70 -13.91
CA HIS A 387 -1.73 13.79 -12.96
C HIS A 387 -1.55 13.23 -11.55
N LEU A 388 -0.57 13.75 -10.83
CA LEU A 388 -0.28 13.36 -9.45
C LEU A 388 -0.17 14.62 -8.60
N ALA A 389 -0.79 14.60 -7.42
CA ALA A 389 -0.68 15.65 -6.42
C ALA A 389 -0.77 15.03 -5.03
N GLY A 390 -0.37 15.79 -4.01
CA GLY A 390 -0.49 15.31 -2.64
C GLY A 390 -0.52 16.42 -1.62
N MET A 391 -0.99 16.11 -0.42
CA MET A 391 -1.04 17.03 0.71
C MET A 391 -0.46 16.37 1.95
N THR A 392 0.19 17.16 2.80
CA THR A 392 0.77 16.70 4.06
C THR A 392 1.09 17.90 4.97
N GLY A 393 1.28 17.66 6.26
CA GLY A 393 1.77 18.67 7.20
C GLY A 393 3.29 18.92 7.12
N THR A 394 4.04 18.01 6.51
CA THR A 394 5.49 17.87 6.74
C THR A 394 6.34 17.68 5.48
N ALA A 395 5.94 18.26 4.34
CA ALA A 395 6.62 18.02 3.06
C ALA A 395 8.01 18.68 2.89
N ARG A 396 8.31 19.78 3.59
CA ARG A 396 9.50 20.62 3.33
C ARG A 396 10.82 19.90 3.53
N THR A 397 10.91 18.99 4.51
CA THR A 397 12.08 18.14 4.76
C THR A 397 12.34 17.23 3.56
N SER A 398 11.29 16.67 2.98
CA SER A 398 11.34 15.74 1.83
C SER A 398 11.19 16.44 0.47
N ALA A 399 11.21 17.77 0.41
CA ALA A 399 10.95 18.53 -0.82
C ALA A 399 11.93 18.25 -1.97
N ARG A 400 13.18 17.89 -1.65
CA ARG A 400 14.18 17.51 -2.66
C ARG A 400 13.81 16.18 -3.32
N GLU A 401 13.30 15.24 -2.54
CA GLU A 401 12.92 13.90 -2.99
C GLU A 401 11.68 13.97 -3.87
N PHE A 402 10.62 14.67 -3.42
CA PHE A 402 9.42 14.93 -4.22
C PHE A 402 9.73 15.49 -5.61
N ARG A 403 10.65 16.46 -5.69
CA ARG A 403 11.05 17.05 -6.97
C ARG A 403 11.90 16.11 -7.80
N LYS A 404 12.84 15.39 -7.20
CA LYS A 404 13.79 14.53 -7.92
C LYS A 404 13.08 13.32 -8.53
N VAL A 405 12.27 12.65 -7.71
CA VAL A 405 11.60 11.38 -8.02
C VAL A 405 10.29 11.63 -8.76
N TYR A 406 9.36 12.37 -8.15
CA TYR A 406 7.98 12.53 -8.64
C TYR A 406 7.76 13.77 -9.51
N LYS A 407 8.79 14.61 -9.67
CA LYS A 407 8.70 15.92 -10.36
C LYS A 407 7.68 16.87 -9.73
N LEU A 408 7.31 16.64 -8.47
CA LEU A 408 6.36 17.48 -7.73
C LEU A 408 7.11 18.57 -6.96
N SER A 409 6.63 19.82 -7.05
CA SER A 409 7.13 20.90 -6.20
C SER A 409 6.35 20.95 -4.90
N VAL A 410 7.02 21.19 -3.77
CA VAL A 410 6.36 21.48 -2.49
C VAL A 410 5.96 22.95 -2.43
N VAL A 411 4.70 23.22 -2.11
CA VAL A 411 4.14 24.56 -1.89
C VAL A 411 3.70 24.66 -0.44
N LYS A 412 4.33 25.55 0.32
CA LYS A 412 3.88 25.87 1.68
C LYS A 412 2.66 26.79 1.61
N VAL A 413 1.50 26.26 1.97
CA VAL A 413 0.28 27.05 2.06
C VAL A 413 0.31 27.85 3.37
N PRO A 414 -0.05 29.15 3.34
CA PRO A 414 -0.17 29.94 4.58
C PRO A 414 -1.22 29.33 5.52
N THR A 415 -1.05 29.51 6.83
CA THR A 415 -2.08 29.10 7.80
C THR A 415 -3.25 30.09 7.77
N ASN A 416 -4.47 29.62 8.00
CA ASN A 416 -5.65 30.48 8.04
C ASN A 416 -5.56 31.50 9.19
N ARG A 417 -4.98 31.08 10.31
CA ARG A 417 -4.69 31.92 11.48
C ARG A 417 -3.22 31.79 11.86
N PRO A 418 -2.57 32.84 12.39
CA PRO A 418 -1.22 32.74 12.91
C PRO A 418 -1.12 31.69 14.02
N SER A 419 -0.09 30.83 13.96
CA SER A 419 0.15 29.84 15.01
C SER A 419 0.57 30.53 16.31
N GLN A 420 -0.16 30.27 17.40
CA GLN A 420 0.18 30.72 18.76
C GLN A 420 0.91 29.64 19.56
N ARG A 421 1.25 28.51 18.94
CA ARG A 421 1.92 27.39 19.61
C ARG A 421 3.34 27.78 19.97
N GLN A 422 3.63 27.79 21.26
CA GLN A 422 5.00 27.94 21.77
C GLN A 422 5.75 26.63 21.57
N ARG A 423 6.95 26.70 20.99
CA ARG A 423 7.88 25.58 20.89
C ARG A 423 9.01 25.83 21.88
N TRP A 424 9.22 24.90 22.78
CA TRP A 424 10.34 24.93 23.73
C TRP A 424 11.53 24.19 23.14
N ASP A 425 12.72 24.50 23.63
CA ASP A 425 13.96 23.83 23.21
C ASP A 425 14.00 22.37 23.66
N ASP A 426 14.69 21.53 22.88
CA ASP A 426 14.83 20.11 23.18
C ASP A 426 15.62 19.91 24.50
N LYS A 427 15.06 19.14 25.43
CA LYS A 427 15.75 18.71 26.67
C LYS A 427 16.53 17.42 26.41
N VAL A 428 17.84 17.43 26.70
CA VAL A 428 18.74 16.27 26.51
C VAL A 428 19.15 15.71 27.87
N PHE A 429 19.05 14.38 28.04
CA PHE A 429 19.36 13.68 29.28
C PHE A 429 20.48 12.66 29.07
N GLY A 430 21.29 12.44 30.10
CA GLY A 430 22.43 11.51 30.04
C GLY A 430 22.05 10.04 29.98
N THR A 431 20.85 9.67 30.46
CA THR A 431 20.33 8.30 30.43
C THR A 431 18.87 8.28 29.98
N GLU A 432 18.43 7.13 29.47
CA GLU A 432 17.03 6.96 29.08
C GLU A 432 16.09 6.98 30.29
N HIS A 433 16.54 6.45 31.43
CA HIS A 433 15.76 6.45 32.67
C HIS A 433 15.49 7.88 33.14
N ALA A 434 16.53 8.73 33.21
CA ALA A 434 16.40 10.13 33.59
C ALA A 434 15.47 10.91 32.65
N LYS A 435 15.50 10.61 31.34
CA LYS A 435 14.55 11.17 30.37
C LYS A 435 13.10 10.76 30.70
N TRP A 436 12.86 9.49 31.01
CA TRP A 436 11.51 9.01 31.32
C TRP A 436 10.96 9.61 32.61
N ASP A 437 11.79 9.69 33.65
CA ASP A 437 11.38 10.30 34.93
C ASP A 437 11.05 11.78 34.74
N ALA A 438 11.88 12.52 34.00
CA ALA A 438 11.61 13.92 33.70
C ALA A 438 10.32 14.14 32.87
N ILE A 439 10.01 13.23 31.94
CA ILE A 439 8.73 13.26 31.20
C ILE A 439 7.56 13.08 32.16
N VAL A 440 7.64 12.11 33.09
CA VAL A 440 6.59 11.85 34.07
C VAL A 440 6.38 13.04 35.00
N ASP A 441 7.47 13.64 35.51
CA ASP A 441 7.40 14.82 36.37
C ASP A 441 6.74 16.01 35.65
N GLU A 442 7.13 16.26 34.40
CA GLU A 442 6.53 17.32 33.58
C GLU A 442 5.05 17.04 33.28
N VAL A 443 4.69 15.77 33.03
CA VAL A 443 3.29 15.36 32.83
C VAL A 443 2.48 15.60 34.10
N LYS A 444 2.99 15.25 35.29
CA LYS A 444 2.31 15.51 36.57
C LYS A 444 2.06 17.00 36.78
N GLU A 445 3.08 17.83 36.56
CA GLU A 445 2.97 19.27 36.75
C GLU A 445 1.92 19.89 35.82
N ILE A 446 1.95 19.54 34.53
CA ILE A 446 0.99 20.04 33.54
C ILE A 446 -0.41 19.49 33.80
N HIS A 447 -0.53 18.22 34.18
CA HIS A 447 -1.81 17.58 34.45
C HIS A 447 -2.47 18.17 35.70
N ALA A 448 -1.70 18.50 36.74
CA ALA A 448 -2.19 19.17 37.95
C ALA A 448 -2.81 20.56 37.65
N GLN A 449 -2.38 21.21 36.55
CA GLN A 449 -2.97 22.47 36.06
C GLN A 449 -4.26 22.27 35.25
N GLY A 450 -4.72 21.02 35.06
CA GLY A 450 -5.89 20.68 34.24
C GLY A 450 -5.66 20.76 32.73
N ARG A 451 -4.40 20.84 32.28
CA ARG A 451 -4.07 20.97 30.85
C ARG A 451 -4.02 19.59 30.18
N PRO A 452 -4.62 19.42 28.98
CA PRO A 452 -4.55 18.16 28.25
C PRO A 452 -3.16 17.94 27.65
N ILE A 453 -2.73 16.67 27.60
CA ILE A 453 -1.39 16.26 27.20
C ILE A 453 -1.48 15.18 26.13
N LEU A 454 -0.66 15.30 25.09
CA LEU A 454 -0.46 14.26 24.07
C LEU A 454 1.03 13.93 24.02
N ILE A 455 1.38 12.66 24.22
CA ILE A 455 2.76 12.18 24.24
C ILE A 455 3.00 11.27 23.03
N GLY A 456 3.93 11.66 22.17
CA GLY A 456 4.34 10.86 21.01
C GLY A 456 5.53 9.97 21.33
N THR A 457 5.38 8.66 21.15
CA THR A 457 6.46 7.66 21.26
C THR A 457 6.78 7.08 19.88
N ARG A 458 7.91 6.38 19.74
CA ARG A 458 8.33 5.76 18.47
C ARG A 458 7.95 4.29 18.35
N SER A 459 7.59 3.63 19.45
CA SER A 459 7.21 2.21 19.47
C SER A 459 6.21 1.92 20.58
N ILE A 460 5.49 0.81 20.42
CA ILE A 460 4.51 0.31 21.39
C ILE A 460 5.18 0.03 22.74
N ASP A 461 6.37 -0.56 22.75
CA ASP A 461 7.11 -0.86 23.99
C ASP A 461 7.41 0.41 24.80
N LYS A 462 7.82 1.50 24.14
CA LYS A 462 8.07 2.77 24.83
C LYS A 462 6.77 3.38 25.36
N SER A 463 5.65 3.22 24.66
CA SER A 463 4.33 3.61 25.18
C SER A 463 3.97 2.82 26.44
N ASN A 464 4.21 1.50 26.45
CA ASN A 464 3.91 0.64 27.59
C ASN A 464 4.79 0.98 28.80
N ILE A 465 6.09 1.22 28.59
CA ILE A 465 7.01 1.66 29.65
C ILE A 465 6.55 2.98 30.26
N LEU A 466 6.19 3.96 29.42
CA LEU A 466 5.71 5.25 29.90
C LEU A 466 4.36 5.11 30.63
N SER A 467 3.45 4.30 30.10
CA SER A 467 2.15 4.02 30.72
C SER A 467 2.31 3.44 32.12
N GLY A 468 3.17 2.43 32.30
CA GLY A 468 3.48 1.86 33.61
C GLY A 468 4.03 2.91 34.57
N LYS A 469 5.02 3.70 34.11
CA LYS A 469 5.60 4.78 34.91
C LYS A 469 4.59 5.88 35.29
N LEU A 470 3.57 6.14 34.47
CA LEU A 470 2.51 7.10 34.75
C LEU A 470 1.47 6.54 35.72
N HIS A 471 1.22 5.23 35.70
CA HIS A 471 0.29 4.57 36.62
C HIS A 471 0.89 4.45 38.04
N ASP A 472 2.20 4.24 38.14
CA ASP A 472 2.92 4.15 39.42
C ASP A 472 3.14 5.52 40.09
N ALA A 473 2.79 6.60 39.40
CA ALA A 473 3.17 7.98 39.65
C ALA A 473 2.01 8.80 40.21
#